data_AF-A0A8I1QQ26-F1
#
_entry.id   AF-A0A8I1QQ26-F1
#
_cell.length_a   1.000
_cell.length_b   1.000
_cell.length_c   1.000
_cell.angle_alpha   90.00
_cell.angle_beta   90.00
_cell.angle_gamma   90.00
#
_symmetry.space_group_name_H-M   'P 1'
#
loop_
_entity.id
_entity.type
_entity.pdbx_description
1 polymer ?
#
loop_
_entity_poly.entity_id
_entity_poly.type
_entity_poly.pdbx_seq_one_letter_code
_entity_poly.pdbx_strand_id
1 'polypeptide(L)'
;MTLKQYNWKDGPDFIQQHSVAKHRILQAYLAAYFQTLVSSPNRETLKLTLIDGFAGGGLYVHQDTRELVKGSPFIFLEATREAEYLINKDRRKPVQLLVDYFFTEADPHAHKHLDMVLREAGYGNRIGNGIYLE
;
A
#
# COMPACT_ATOMS: atom_id res chain seq x y z
N MET A 1 4.32 25.39 -12.06
CA MET A 1 4.53 24.19 -12.89
C MET A 1 3.24 23.39 -12.82
N THR A 2 2.62 23.10 -13.96
CA THR A 2 1.43 22.23 -14.02
C THR A 2 1.83 20.83 -13.59
N LEU A 3 1.18 20.29 -12.56
CA LEU A 3 1.34 18.89 -12.16
C LEU A 3 0.99 18.01 -13.36
N LYS A 4 1.92 17.14 -13.77
CA LYS A 4 1.59 16.09 -14.74
C LYS A 4 0.52 15.21 -14.10
N GLN A 5 -0.68 15.23 -14.66
CA GLN A 5 -1.78 14.41 -14.18
C GLN A 5 -1.55 12.98 -14.67
N TYR A 6 -1.30 12.07 -13.74
CA TYR A 6 -1.34 10.65 -14.04
C TYR A 6 -2.77 10.26 -14.40
N ASN A 7 -2.97 9.36 -15.38
CA ASN A 7 -4.33 9.05 -15.83
C ASN A 7 -4.66 7.55 -16.02
N TRP A 8 -3.68 6.65 -16.02
CA TRP A 8 -3.90 5.19 -16.13
C TRP A 8 -4.84 4.69 -17.24
N LYS A 9 -5.13 5.49 -18.27
CA LYS A 9 -6.13 5.17 -19.30
C LYS A 9 -5.75 3.94 -20.10
N ASP A 10 -4.46 3.81 -20.39
CA ASP A 10 -3.88 2.76 -21.24
C ASP A 10 -2.94 1.82 -20.45
N GLY A 11 -3.13 1.74 -19.13
CA GLY A 11 -2.27 0.95 -18.22
C GLY A 11 -1.45 1.81 -17.27
N PRO A 12 -0.40 1.25 -16.61
CA PRO A 12 0.40 1.97 -15.63
C PRO A 12 1.06 3.23 -16.20
N ASP A 13 0.90 4.37 -15.52
CA ASP A 13 1.55 5.62 -15.94
C ASP A 13 3.05 5.64 -15.55
N PHE A 14 3.81 6.56 -16.14
CA PHE A 14 5.24 6.71 -15.90
C PHE A 14 5.54 7.48 -14.62
N ILE A 15 6.25 6.85 -13.68
CA ILE A 15 6.72 7.49 -12.46
C ILE A 15 8.16 7.99 -12.59
N GLN A 16 8.41 9.19 -12.09
CA GLN A 16 9.75 9.79 -12.03
C GLN A 16 10.51 9.35 -10.77
N GLN A 17 11.84 9.29 -10.85
CA GLN A 17 12.71 8.83 -9.77
C GLN A 17 12.48 9.56 -8.43
N HIS A 18 12.18 10.86 -8.46
CA HIS A 18 11.90 11.62 -7.23
C HIS A 18 10.57 11.21 -6.57
N SER A 19 9.59 10.75 -7.35
CA SER A 19 8.33 10.22 -6.84
C SER A 19 8.53 8.81 -6.27
N VAL A 20 9.41 8.01 -6.89
CA VAL A 20 9.86 6.72 -6.32
C VAL A 20 10.54 6.93 -4.96
N ALA A 21 11.27 8.04 -4.76
CA ALA A 21 11.83 8.36 -3.45
C ALA A 21 10.75 8.55 -2.37
N LYS A 22 9.58 9.12 -2.70
CA LYS A 22 8.44 9.22 -1.77
C LYS A 22 7.93 7.84 -1.35
N HIS A 23 7.82 6.90 -2.29
CA HIS A 23 7.47 5.51 -2.00
C HIS A 23 8.45 4.85 -1.02
N ARG A 24 9.75 5.06 -1.20
CA ARG A 24 10.79 4.56 -0.28
C ARG A 24 10.65 5.14 1.12
N ILE A 25 10.36 6.45 1.22
CA ILE A 25 10.11 7.11 2.51
C ILE A 25 8.87 6.51 3.18
N LEU A 26 7.76 6.31 2.44
CA LEU A 26 6.54 5.69 2.95
C LEU A 26 6.82 4.28 3.47
N GLN A 27 7.55 3.46 2.71
CA GLN A 27 7.93 2.11 3.11
C GLN A 27 8.74 2.10 4.41
N ALA A 28 9.76 2.97 4.51
CA ALA A 28 10.57 3.09 5.72
C ALA A 28 9.75 3.58 6.92
N TYR A 29 8.84 4.53 6.71
CA TYR A 29 7.94 5.04 7.74
C TYR A 29 7.02 3.94 8.27
N LEU A 30 6.33 3.19 7.40
CA LEU A 30 5.43 2.12 7.82
C LEU A 30 6.17 1.02 8.59
N ALA A 31 7.37 0.63 8.13
CA ALA A 31 8.20 -0.33 8.85
C ALA A 31 8.53 0.13 10.28
N ALA A 32 8.96 1.37 10.46
CA ALA A 32 9.25 1.93 11.78
C ALA A 32 7.98 2.11 12.64
N TYR A 33 6.87 2.50 12.02
CA TYR A 33 5.58 2.69 12.68
C TYR A 33 5.07 1.38 13.29
N PHE A 34 5.02 0.30 12.52
CA PHE A 34 4.56 -0.99 13.04
C PHE A 34 5.46 -1.54 14.16
N GLN A 35 6.78 -1.41 14.04
CA GLN A 35 7.71 -1.82 15.10
C GLN A 35 7.45 -1.06 16.41
N THR A 36 7.13 0.23 16.32
CA THR A 36 6.87 1.08 17.50
C THR A 36 5.58 0.66 18.22
N LEU A 37 4.53 0.31 17.47
CA LEU A 37 3.21 -0.03 18.03
C LEU A 37 3.16 -1.36 18.81
N VAL A 38 4.16 -2.22 18.64
CA VAL A 38 4.15 -3.61 19.15
C VAL A 38 5.00 -3.76 20.42
N SER A 39 5.36 -2.63 21.02
CA SER A 39 6.19 -2.53 22.22
C SER A 39 5.62 -3.23 23.46
N SER A 40 4.34 -3.62 23.47
CA SER A 40 3.73 -4.38 24.58
C SER A 40 3.74 -5.90 24.35
N PRO A 41 4.42 -6.69 25.20
CA PRO A 41 4.51 -8.15 25.03
C PRO A 41 3.18 -8.88 25.26
N ASN A 42 2.22 -8.29 25.98
CA ASN A 42 0.95 -8.94 26.33
C ASN A 42 -0.19 -8.65 25.34
N ARG A 43 0.08 -7.91 24.24
CA ARG A 43 -0.95 -7.56 23.26
C ARG A 43 -1.24 -8.74 22.34
N GLU A 44 -2.51 -9.16 22.25
CA GLU A 44 -2.94 -10.25 21.36
C GLU A 44 -3.50 -9.73 20.02
N THR A 45 -4.00 -8.49 19.99
CA THR A 45 -4.54 -7.87 18.77
C THR A 45 -4.10 -6.41 18.63
N LEU A 46 -3.68 -6.04 17.42
CA LEU A 46 -3.42 -4.68 17.00
C LEU A 46 -4.41 -4.31 15.90
N LYS A 47 -5.31 -3.37 16.18
CA LYS A 47 -6.26 -2.82 15.20
C LYS A 47 -5.75 -1.50 14.67
N LEU A 48 -5.73 -1.32 13.35
CA LEU A 48 -5.27 -0.11 12.69
C LEU A 48 -6.12 0.19 11.45
N THR A 49 -6.25 1.48 11.16
CA THR A 49 -6.84 1.96 9.91
C THR A 49 -5.79 2.80 9.20
N LEU A 50 -5.48 2.45 7.96
CA LEU A 50 -4.50 3.15 7.14
C LEU A 50 -5.21 3.77 5.95
N ILE A 51 -5.02 5.07 5.77
CA ILE A 51 -5.71 5.86 4.74
C ILE A 51 -4.64 6.41 3.79
N ASP A 52 -4.77 6.09 2.50
CA ASP A 52 -4.03 6.71 1.42
C ASP A 52 -4.97 7.63 0.63
N GLY A 53 -4.83 8.94 0.84
CA GLY A 53 -5.70 9.94 0.23
C GLY A 53 -5.45 10.19 -1.25
N PHE A 54 -4.37 9.63 -1.83
CA PHE A 54 -3.97 9.83 -3.21
C PHE A 54 -3.36 8.53 -3.78
N ALA A 55 -4.17 7.48 -3.83
CA ALA A 55 -3.70 6.12 -4.07
C ALA A 55 -3.17 5.87 -5.49
N GLY A 56 -3.65 6.62 -6.48
CA GLY A 56 -3.34 6.38 -7.89
C GLY A 56 -3.81 5.00 -8.37
N GLY A 57 -3.33 4.58 -9.55
CA GLY A 57 -3.68 3.29 -10.14
C GLY A 57 -2.92 2.08 -9.58
N GLY A 58 -2.17 2.23 -8.49
CA GLY A 58 -1.48 1.11 -7.82
C GLY A 58 -0.19 0.60 -8.47
N LEU A 59 -0.05 0.65 -9.80
CA LEU A 59 1.20 0.30 -10.51
C LEU A 59 1.65 1.45 -11.41
N TYR A 60 2.96 1.53 -11.60
CA TYR A 60 3.63 2.51 -12.46
C TYR A 60 4.70 1.83 -13.32
N VAL A 61 5.11 2.48 -14.40
CA VAL A 61 6.36 2.16 -15.11
C VAL A 61 7.41 3.19 -14.73
N HIS A 62 8.59 2.75 -14.29
CA HIS A 62 9.69 3.67 -14.02
C HIS A 62 10.11 4.37 -15.31
N GLN A 63 10.20 5.71 -15.30
CA GLN A 63 10.51 6.48 -16.51
C GLN A 63 11.86 6.10 -17.13
N ASP A 64 12.90 5.93 -16.29
CA ASP A 64 14.27 5.62 -16.76
C ASP A 64 14.50 4.13 -17.01
N THR A 65 14.21 3.25 -16.03
CA THR A 65 14.51 1.80 -16.15
C THR A 65 13.46 1.01 -16.91
N ARG A 66 12.25 1.58 -17.12
CA ARG A 66 11.08 0.90 -17.71
C ARG A 66 10.56 -0.30 -16.91
N GLU A 67 11.03 -0.50 -15.69
CA GLU A 67 10.54 -1.55 -14.80
C GLU A 67 9.21 -1.18 -14.16
N LEU A 68 8.41 -2.18 -13.77
CA LEU A 68 7.21 -1.94 -13.00
C LEU A 68 7.55 -1.53 -11.57
N VAL A 69 6.86 -0.51 -11.08
CA VAL A 69 7.00 0.02 -9.73
C VAL A 69 5.66 -0.04 -9.02
N LYS A 70 5.64 -0.62 -7.82
CA LYS A 70 4.47 -0.64 -6.96
C LYS A 70 4.19 0.74 -6.35
N GLY A 71 2.93 1.12 -6.40
CA GLY A 71 2.38 2.33 -5.78
C GLY A 71 2.15 2.17 -4.29
N SER A 72 1.74 3.27 -3.65
CA SER A 72 1.48 3.31 -2.22
C SER A 72 0.49 2.23 -1.74
N PRO A 73 -0.63 1.89 -2.42
CA PRO A 73 -1.52 0.82 -1.96
C PRO A 73 -0.82 -0.52 -1.71
N PHE A 74 0.07 -0.93 -2.62
CA PHE A 74 0.85 -2.15 -2.46
C PHE A 74 1.91 -2.01 -1.37
N ILE A 75 2.52 -0.84 -1.22
CA ILE A 75 3.49 -0.58 -0.15
C ILE A 75 2.81 -0.73 1.22
N PHE A 76 1.59 -0.21 1.39
CA PHE A 76 0.78 -0.40 2.59
C PHE A 76 0.55 -1.89 2.89
N LEU A 77 0.07 -2.65 1.90
CA LEU A 77 -0.25 -4.07 2.05
C LEU A 77 1.00 -4.91 2.37
N GLU A 78 2.11 -4.66 1.67
CA GLU A 78 3.36 -5.39 1.86
C GLU A 78 4.05 -5.04 3.17
N ALA A 79 4.06 -3.77 3.56
CA ALA A 79 4.65 -3.34 4.82
C ALA A 79 3.90 -3.94 6.02
N THR A 80 2.57 -4.00 5.98
CA THR A 80 1.79 -4.67 7.02
C THR A 80 2.10 -6.16 7.10
N ARG A 81 2.16 -6.85 5.95
CA ARG A 81 2.47 -8.29 5.90
C ARG A 81 3.86 -8.58 6.46
N GLU A 82 4.85 -7.78 6.07
CA GLU A 82 6.22 -7.90 6.55
C GLU A 82 6.29 -7.61 8.06
N ALA A 83 5.60 -6.57 8.52
CA ALA A 83 5.52 -6.26 9.94
C ALA A 83 4.88 -7.40 10.73
N GLU A 84 3.76 -7.95 10.28
CA GLU A 84 3.09 -9.08 10.95
C GLU A 84 4.02 -10.29 11.08
N TYR A 85 4.79 -10.60 10.03
CA TYR A 85 5.81 -11.64 10.08
C TYR A 85 6.91 -11.32 11.10
N LEU A 86 7.53 -10.13 11.02
CA LEU A 86 8.63 -9.72 11.88
C LEU A 86 8.24 -9.63 13.36
N ILE A 87 7.01 -9.20 13.63
CA ILE A 87 6.43 -9.14 14.98
C ILE A 87 6.30 -10.53 15.57
N ASN A 88 5.84 -11.50 14.77
CA ASN A 88 5.41 -12.80 15.26
C ASN A 88 6.49 -13.88 15.23
N LYS A 89 7.56 -13.70 14.44
CA LYS A 89 8.61 -14.71 14.23
C LYS A 89 9.20 -15.29 15.53
N ASP A 90 9.32 -14.48 16.59
CA ASP A 90 9.93 -14.87 17.87
C ASP A 90 8.92 -14.96 19.04
N ARG A 91 7.62 -14.86 18.75
CA ARG A 91 6.57 -14.83 19.78
C ARG A 91 5.97 -16.21 20.03
N ARG A 92 5.83 -16.57 21.31
CA ARG A 92 5.06 -17.77 21.72
C ARG A 92 3.56 -17.63 21.46
N LYS A 93 3.03 -16.42 21.60
CA LYS A 93 1.63 -16.07 21.29
C LYS A 93 1.63 -15.00 20.19
N PRO A 94 1.23 -15.34 18.96
CA PRO A 94 1.16 -14.39 17.87
C PRO A 94 0.21 -13.23 18.18
N VAL A 95 0.59 -12.02 17.76
CA VAL A 95 -0.29 -10.85 17.68
C VAL A 95 -0.99 -10.87 16.34
N GLN A 96 -2.29 -10.73 16.33
CA GLN A 96 -3.07 -10.54 15.12
C GLN A 96 -3.09 -9.07 14.71
N LEU A 97 -2.67 -8.76 13.48
CA LEU A 97 -2.77 -7.41 12.91
C LEU A 97 -4.06 -7.30 12.10
N LEU A 98 -5.05 -6.60 12.65
CA LEU A 98 -6.32 -6.30 11.99
C LEU A 98 -6.23 -4.91 11.38
N VAL A 99 -5.91 -4.87 10.08
CA VAL A 99 -5.70 -3.60 9.35
C VAL A 99 -6.73 -3.44 8.26
N ASP A 100 -7.46 -2.32 8.34
CA ASP A 100 -8.34 -1.81 7.30
C ASP A 100 -7.62 -0.74 6.48
N TYR A 101 -7.75 -0.82 5.16
CA TYR A 101 -7.12 0.10 4.21
C TYR A 101 -8.19 0.90 3.48
N PHE A 102 -7.99 2.21 3.39
CA PHE A 102 -8.81 3.10 2.57
C PHE A 102 -7.90 3.73 1.53
N PHE A 103 -8.15 3.44 0.25
CA PHE A 103 -7.40 3.95 -0.88
C PHE A 103 -8.30 4.88 -1.68
N THR A 104 -8.12 6.19 -1.50
CA THR A 104 -8.93 7.22 -2.15
C THR A 104 -8.29 7.64 -3.47
N GLU A 105 -9.06 7.65 -4.55
CA GLU A 105 -8.63 8.11 -5.86
C GLU A 105 -9.78 8.76 -6.64
N ALA A 106 -9.60 10.03 -6.99
CA ALA A 106 -10.62 10.82 -7.67
C ALA A 106 -10.68 10.56 -9.19
N ASP A 107 -9.57 10.15 -9.81
CA ASP A 107 -9.53 9.81 -11.23
C ASP A 107 -10.15 8.41 -11.48
N PRO A 108 -11.25 8.31 -12.26
CA PRO A 108 -11.94 7.04 -12.46
C PRO A 108 -11.10 5.97 -13.17
N HIS A 109 -10.14 6.37 -14.01
CA HIS A 109 -9.28 5.44 -14.71
C HIS A 109 -8.22 4.86 -13.77
N ALA A 110 -7.62 5.70 -12.94
CA ALA A 110 -6.73 5.30 -11.86
C ALA A 110 -7.45 4.37 -10.87
N HIS A 111 -8.65 4.73 -10.41
CA HIS A 111 -9.45 3.90 -9.51
C HIS A 111 -9.73 2.51 -10.13
N LYS A 112 -10.19 2.47 -11.38
CA LYS A 112 -10.46 1.21 -12.09
C LYS A 112 -9.19 0.38 -12.26
N HIS A 113 -8.07 1.03 -12.57
CA HIS A 113 -6.79 0.36 -12.71
C HIS A 113 -6.33 -0.22 -11.37
N LEU A 114 -6.51 0.50 -10.26
CA LEU A 114 -6.19 0.03 -8.91
C LEU A 114 -6.99 -1.22 -8.52
N ASP A 115 -8.31 -1.21 -8.74
CA ASP A 115 -9.17 -2.39 -8.48
C ASP A 115 -8.66 -3.61 -9.27
N MET A 116 -8.44 -3.44 -10.57
CA MET A 116 -7.91 -4.49 -11.44
C MET A 116 -6.59 -5.09 -10.92
N VAL A 117 -5.57 -4.25 -10.67
CA VAL A 117 -4.26 -4.76 -10.24
C VAL A 117 -4.28 -5.38 -8.84
N LEU A 118 -5.14 -4.91 -7.94
CA LEU A 118 -5.34 -5.53 -6.63
C LEU A 118 -5.97 -6.92 -6.77
N ARG A 119 -6.96 -7.08 -7.65
CA ARG A 119 -7.57 -8.38 -7.94
C ARG A 119 -6.57 -9.35 -8.55
N GLU A 120 -5.79 -8.90 -9.54
CA GLU A 120 -4.73 -9.70 -10.17
C GLU A 120 -3.65 -10.13 -9.17
N ALA A 121 -3.33 -9.28 -8.20
CA ALA A 121 -2.42 -9.59 -7.11
C ALA A 121 -3.04 -10.49 -6.01
N GLY A 122 -4.30 -10.92 -6.14
CA GLY A 122 -4.98 -11.84 -5.23
C GLY A 122 -5.74 -11.17 -4.08
N TYR A 123 -5.85 -9.84 -4.05
CA TYR A 123 -6.57 -9.11 -3.01
C TYR A 123 -8.07 -8.96 -3.27
N GLY A 124 -8.61 -9.53 -4.36
CA GLY A 124 -10.01 -9.35 -4.77
C GLY A 124 -11.04 -9.70 -3.67
N ASN A 125 -10.78 -10.72 -2.85
CA ASN A 125 -11.66 -11.13 -1.75
C ASN A 125 -11.63 -10.17 -0.55
N ARG A 126 -10.64 -9.27 -0.49
CA ARG A 126 -10.51 -8.24 0.55
C ARG A 126 -11.12 -6.91 0.14
N ILE A 127 -11.45 -6.71 -1.14
CA ILE A 127 -12.11 -5.48 -1.59
C ILE A 127 -13.54 -5.46 -1.03
N GLY A 128 -13.89 -4.39 -0.31
CA GLY A 128 -15.10 -4.28 0.49
C GLY A 128 -15.04 -5.00 1.85
N ASN A 129 -13.94 -5.69 2.16
CA ASN A 129 -13.71 -6.44 3.39
C ASN A 129 -12.28 -6.20 3.90
N GLY A 130 -12.06 -5.02 4.46
CA GLY A 130 -10.78 -4.55 4.97
C GLY A 130 -9.89 -3.85 3.94
N ILE A 131 -10.22 -3.87 2.64
CA ILE A 131 -9.68 -2.93 1.65
C ILE A 131 -10.87 -2.19 1.03
N TYR A 132 -10.88 -0.87 1.14
CA TYR A 132 -11.91 0.01 0.64
C TYR A 132 -11.29 0.93 -0.42
N LEU A 133 -11.90 0.96 -1.60
CA LEU A 133 -11.53 1.85 -2.70
C LEU A 133 -12.58 2.97 -2.74
N GLU A 134 -12.15 4.21 -2.52
CA GLU A 134 -13.02 5.39 -2.46
C GLU A 134 -12.74 6.39 -3.60
#